data_AF-D7PI98-F1
#
_entry.id   AF-D7PI98-F1
#
_cell.length_a   1.000
_cell.length_b   1.000
_cell.length_c   1.000
_cell.angle_alpha   90.00
_cell.angle_beta   90.00
_cell.angle_gamma   90.00
#
_symmetry.space_group_name_H-M   'P 1'
#
loop_
_entity.id
_entity.type
_entity.pdbx_description
1 polymer ?
#
loop_
_entity_poly.entity_id
_entity_poly.type
_entity_poly.pdbx_seq_one_letter_code
_entity_poly.pdbx_strand_id
1 'polypeptide(L)'
;MDCSMALLVSSLLALFSMGAGASLSLDIVRTKVKFLAQTMVYRTQMGIKKLPSSSNLVIDGLELFFPAAAGDQPIGGLPSIVETMGFYQDLLIFLDMADLKQLVEDASTMRGQLENWMMSRCPGRQQKQIGEGGLEEALKDSVRKFGLSVSPVALNRLKGYLDRLPLNLDQLRYC
;
A
#
# COMPACT_ATOMS: atom_id res chain seq x y z
N MET A 1 9.00 -15.68 47.92
CA MET A 1 9.68 -14.44 47.52
C MET A 1 8.98 -13.93 46.26
N ASP A 2 7.69 -13.58 46.32
CA ASP A 2 6.83 -13.67 45.11
C ASP A 2 5.88 -12.49 44.86
N CYS A 3 5.67 -11.58 45.82
CA CYS A 3 4.77 -10.43 45.61
C CYS A 3 5.51 -9.13 45.21
N SER A 4 6.70 -8.88 45.76
CA SER A 4 7.45 -7.64 45.46
C SER A 4 7.99 -7.59 44.03
N MET A 5 8.39 -8.74 43.47
CA MET A 5 8.86 -8.83 42.08
C MET A 5 7.71 -8.62 41.09
N ALA A 6 6.52 -9.17 41.36
CA ALA A 6 5.35 -9.00 40.51
C ALA A 6 4.88 -7.53 40.43
N LEU A 7 4.95 -6.81 41.56
CA LEU A 7 4.62 -5.38 41.61
C LEU A 7 5.66 -4.53 40.86
N LEU A 8 6.95 -4.87 40.95
CA LEU A 8 8.01 -4.17 40.21
C LEU A 8 7.88 -4.37 38.69
N VAL A 9 7.60 -5.60 38.24
CA VAL A 9 7.39 -5.91 36.82
C VAL A 9 6.13 -5.20 36.29
N SER A 10 5.05 -5.16 37.07
CA SER A 10 3.81 -4.46 36.69
C SER A 10 4.01 -2.94 36.63
N SER A 11 4.83 -2.38 37.53
CA SER A 11 5.17 -0.94 37.55
C SER A 11 6.07 -0.55 36.38
N LEU A 12 7.01 -1.41 35.99
CA LEU A 12 7.86 -1.21 34.82
C LEU A 12 7.05 -1.29 33.51
N LEU A 13 6.11 -2.23 33.40
CA LEU A 13 5.23 -2.33 32.22
C LEU A 13 4.31 -1.10 32.09
N ALA A 14 3.86 -0.53 33.20
CA ALA A 14 3.08 0.72 33.19
C ALA A 14 3.90 1.92 32.69
N LEU A 15 5.21 1.96 32.96
CA LEU A 15 6.12 3.00 32.45
C LEU A 15 6.39 2.86 30.94
N PHE A 16 6.40 1.65 30.40
CA PHE A 16 6.51 1.43 28.95
C PHE A 16 5.17 1.61 28.20
N SER A 17 4.04 1.55 28.90
CA SER A 17 2.70 1.71 28.33
C SER A 17 2.36 3.15 27.94
N MET A 18 3.10 4.14 28.44
CA MET A 18 2.94 5.56 28.06
C MET A 18 4.01 6.02 27.07
N GLY A 19 4.39 5.15 26.14
CA GLY A 19 4.98 5.58 24.88
C GLY A 19 3.89 6.16 23.98
N ALA A 20 3.38 7.35 24.28
CA ALA A 20 2.75 8.17 23.25
C ALA A 20 3.85 8.46 22.23
N GLY A 21 3.98 7.59 21.23
CA GLY A 21 5.03 7.66 20.23
C GLY A 21 5.01 9.06 19.65
N ALA A 22 6.08 9.83 19.89
CA ALA A 22 6.22 11.15 19.30
C ALA A 22 6.02 11.00 17.80
N SER A 23 4.93 11.58 17.29
CA SER A 23 4.61 11.50 15.86
C SER A 23 5.83 11.99 15.11
N LEU A 24 6.42 11.12 14.28
CA LEU A 24 7.54 11.48 13.43
C LEU A 24 7.20 12.77 12.69
N SER A 25 8.16 13.69 12.53
CA SER A 25 7.86 14.91 11.78
C SER A 25 7.40 14.53 10.38
N LEU A 26 6.43 15.30 9.86
CA LEU A 26 5.78 14.99 8.59
C LEU A 26 6.75 14.93 7.42
N ASP A 27 7.82 15.73 7.46
CA ASP A 27 8.86 15.68 6.45
C ASP A 27 9.63 14.36 6.48
N ILE A 28 9.83 13.78 7.66
CA ILE A 28 10.44 12.44 7.79
C ILE A 28 9.47 11.37 7.26
N VAL A 29 8.18 11.45 7.58
CA VAL A 29 7.17 10.51 7.04
C VAL A 29 7.10 10.60 5.53
N ARG A 30 6.98 11.82 4.97
CA ARG A 30 7.00 12.05 3.51
C ARG A 30 8.26 11.47 2.87
N THR A 31 9.43 11.72 3.45
CA THR A 31 10.71 11.20 2.94
C THR A 31 10.75 9.66 2.96
N LYS A 32 10.27 9.04 4.04
CA LYS A 32 10.17 7.58 4.15
C LYS A 32 9.23 7.00 3.09
N VAL A 33 8.05 7.59 2.90
CA VAL A 33 7.09 7.15 1.88
C VAL A 33 7.69 7.25 0.48
N LYS A 34 8.39 8.35 0.17
CA LYS A 34 9.07 8.53 -1.13
C LYS A 34 10.15 7.48 -1.37
N PHE A 35 10.99 7.23 -0.38
CA PHE A 35 12.04 6.22 -0.47
C PHE A 35 11.44 4.81 -0.65
N LEU A 36 10.37 4.52 0.08
CA LEU A 36 9.65 3.27 -0.05
C LEU A 36 9.02 3.13 -1.44
N ALA A 37 8.45 4.20 -2.01
CA ALA A 37 7.90 4.19 -3.36
C ALA A 37 8.97 3.81 -4.40
N GLN A 38 10.15 4.44 -4.34
CA GLN A 38 11.27 4.10 -5.23
C GLN A 38 11.74 2.65 -5.06
N THR A 39 11.79 2.18 -3.81
CA THR A 39 12.15 0.79 -3.50
C THR A 39 11.14 -0.18 -4.10
N MET A 40 9.85 0.13 -3.97
CA MET A 40 8.77 -0.67 -4.51
C MET A 40 8.80 -0.69 -6.04
N VAL A 41 9.06 0.43 -6.73
CA VAL A 41 9.24 0.46 -8.20
C VAL A 41 10.26 -0.58 -8.66
N TYR A 42 11.43 -0.61 -8.01
CA TYR A 42 12.48 -1.59 -8.33
C TYR A 42 12.00 -3.03 -8.08
N ARG A 43 11.37 -3.29 -6.93
CA ARG A 43 10.86 -4.62 -6.58
C ARG A 43 9.74 -5.09 -7.50
N THR A 44 8.82 -4.21 -7.88
CA THR A 44 7.76 -4.48 -8.85
C THR A 44 8.35 -4.80 -10.23
N GLN A 45 9.37 -4.05 -10.67
CA GLN A 45 10.09 -4.35 -11.91
C GLN A 45 10.76 -5.72 -11.85
N MET A 46 11.32 -6.11 -10.70
CA MET A 46 11.90 -7.44 -10.50
C MET A 46 10.86 -8.55 -10.46
N GLY A 47 9.73 -8.31 -9.81
CA GLY A 47 8.59 -9.23 -9.83
C GLY A 47 8.10 -9.51 -11.24
N ILE A 48 7.94 -8.47 -12.07
CA ILE A 48 7.53 -8.61 -13.48
C ILE A 48 8.53 -9.47 -14.27
N LYS A 49 9.83 -9.24 -14.12
CA LYS A 49 10.86 -10.03 -14.85
C LYS A 49 10.89 -11.50 -14.47
N LYS A 50 10.41 -11.86 -13.27
CA LYS A 50 10.32 -13.24 -12.79
C LYS A 50 9.05 -13.95 -13.25
N LEU A 51 8.06 -13.23 -13.77
CA LEU A 51 6.85 -13.85 -14.29
C LEU A 51 7.15 -14.66 -15.57
N PRO A 52 6.48 -15.79 -15.80
CA PRO A 52 6.63 -16.56 -17.03
C PRO A 52 6.36 -15.69 -18.27
N SER A 53 7.15 -15.87 -19.33
CA SER A 53 7.01 -15.07 -20.56
C SER A 53 5.65 -15.22 -21.24
N SER A 54 4.94 -16.33 -20.98
CA SER A 54 3.56 -16.58 -21.44
C SER A 54 2.51 -15.69 -20.75
N SER A 55 2.85 -15.06 -19.62
CA SER A 55 1.99 -14.14 -18.89
C SER A 55 1.92 -12.74 -19.54
N ASN A 56 2.76 -12.44 -20.55
CA ASN A 56 2.81 -11.12 -21.19
C ASN A 56 1.65 -10.83 -22.17
N LEU A 57 0.61 -11.67 -22.21
CA LEU A 57 -0.63 -11.38 -22.91
C LEU A 57 -1.37 -10.26 -22.19
N VAL A 58 -1.13 -9.02 -22.63
CA VAL A 58 -1.88 -7.83 -22.19
C VAL A 58 -3.21 -7.83 -22.95
N ILE A 59 -4.32 -8.05 -22.24
CA ILE A 59 -5.64 -7.73 -22.78
C ILE A 59 -5.86 -6.25 -22.62
N ASP A 60 -6.06 -5.58 -23.74
CA ASP A 60 -6.45 -4.17 -23.82
C ASP A 60 -7.77 -3.97 -23.04
N GLY A 61 -7.77 -3.03 -22.10
CA GLY A 61 -8.91 -2.75 -21.20
C GLY A 61 -8.83 -3.42 -19.83
N LEU A 62 -7.92 -4.38 -19.59
CA LEU A 62 -7.75 -4.96 -18.24
C LEU A 62 -7.18 -3.92 -17.26
N GLU A 63 -6.42 -2.97 -17.79
CA GLU A 63 -5.84 -1.88 -17.04
C GLU A 63 -6.85 -0.89 -16.47
N LEU A 64 -8.10 -0.90 -16.94
CA LEU A 64 -9.20 -0.09 -16.42
C LEU A 64 -9.71 -0.58 -15.06
N PHE A 65 -9.44 -1.84 -14.71
CA PHE A 65 -9.84 -2.43 -13.42
C PHE A 65 -8.87 -2.08 -12.28
N PHE A 66 -7.67 -1.58 -12.61
CA PHE A 66 -6.66 -1.25 -11.62
C PHE A 66 -6.64 0.27 -11.36
N PRO A 67 -6.70 0.71 -10.10
CA PRO A 67 -6.62 2.11 -9.77
C PRO A 67 -5.22 2.63 -10.11
N ALA A 68 -5.17 3.51 -11.10
CA ALA A 68 -4.06 4.40 -11.34
C ALA A 68 -4.63 5.56 -12.15
N ALA A 69 -4.41 6.79 -11.70
CA ALA A 69 -4.70 7.95 -12.53
C ALA A 69 -4.05 7.74 -13.90
N ALA A 70 -4.76 8.04 -14.99
CA ALA A 70 -4.16 7.99 -16.33
C ALA A 70 -2.84 8.80 -16.33
N GLY A 71 -1.89 8.47 -17.22
CA GLY A 71 -0.51 9.01 -17.17
C GLY A 71 -0.44 10.54 -17.08
N ASP A 72 -1.47 11.22 -17.57
CA ASP A 72 -1.71 12.65 -17.61
C ASP A 72 -2.55 13.22 -16.46
N GLN A 73 -3.32 12.40 -15.75
CA GLN A 73 -4.19 12.85 -14.67
C GLN A 73 -3.46 12.95 -13.34
N PRO A 74 -3.61 14.01 -12.54
CA PRO A 74 -2.98 14.10 -11.22
C PRO A 74 -3.44 12.96 -10.30
N ILE A 75 -2.53 12.44 -9.47
CA ILE A 75 -2.90 11.54 -8.36
C ILE A 75 -3.75 12.37 -7.38
N GLY A 76 -4.83 11.77 -6.87
CA GLY A 76 -5.74 12.41 -5.93
C GLY A 76 -5.08 12.77 -4.59
N GLY A 77 -5.84 13.41 -3.70
CA GLY A 77 -5.37 13.74 -2.35
C GLY A 77 -5.06 12.51 -1.49
N LEU A 78 -4.47 12.74 -0.31
CA LEU A 78 -4.00 11.68 0.60
C LEU A 78 -5.00 10.52 0.84
N PRO A 79 -6.32 10.75 0.99
CA PRO A 79 -7.28 9.65 1.11
C PRO A 79 -7.30 8.70 -0.08
N SER A 80 -7.27 9.24 -1.31
CA SER A 80 -7.24 8.45 -2.54
C SER A 80 -5.94 7.65 -2.66
N ILE A 81 -4.83 8.19 -2.16
CA ILE A 81 -3.55 7.50 -2.12
C ILE A 81 -3.62 6.30 -1.16
N VAL A 82 -4.19 6.49 0.04
CA VAL A 82 -4.41 5.41 1.02
C VAL A 82 -5.28 4.31 0.44
N GLU A 83 -6.41 4.67 -0.19
CA GLU A 83 -7.33 3.73 -0.85
C GLU A 83 -6.63 2.93 -1.95
N THR A 84 -5.88 3.62 -2.83
CA THR A 84 -5.14 2.98 -3.92
C THR A 84 -4.10 1.99 -3.39
N MET A 85 -3.36 2.37 -2.34
CA MET A 85 -2.38 1.46 -1.74
C MET A 85 -3.04 0.27 -1.02
N GLY A 86 -4.21 0.46 -0.41
CA GLY A 86 -5.02 -0.62 0.15
C GLY A 86 -5.43 -1.63 -0.92
N PHE A 87 -5.97 -1.15 -2.04
CA PHE A 87 -6.31 -2.01 -3.18
C PHE A 87 -5.13 -2.86 -3.64
N TYR A 88 -3.94 -2.24 -3.82
CA TYR A 88 -2.77 -2.99 -4.29
C TYR A 88 -2.23 -3.94 -3.23
N GLN A 89 -2.31 -3.62 -1.95
CA GLN A 89 -1.98 -4.57 -0.89
C GLN A 89 -2.87 -5.82 -0.96
N ASP A 90 -4.19 -5.64 -1.05
CA ASP A 90 -5.14 -6.75 -1.10
C ASP A 90 -4.95 -7.59 -2.37
N LEU A 91 -4.72 -6.93 -3.51
CA LEU A 91 -4.39 -7.60 -4.76
C LEU A 91 -3.09 -8.40 -4.66
N LEU A 92 -2.03 -7.85 -4.09
CA LEU A 92 -0.74 -8.54 -3.93
C LEU A 92 -0.87 -9.76 -3.01
N ILE A 93 -1.71 -9.67 -1.97
CA ILE A 93 -2.07 -10.81 -1.10
C ILE A 93 -2.83 -11.87 -1.91
N PHE A 94 -3.84 -11.47 -2.69
CA PHE A 94 -4.62 -12.37 -3.53
C PHE A 94 -3.77 -13.12 -4.56
N LEU A 95 -2.76 -12.46 -5.13
CA LEU A 95 -1.85 -13.10 -6.08
C LEU A 95 -1.01 -14.22 -5.44
N ASP A 96 -0.78 -14.18 -4.12
CA ASP A 96 -0.06 -15.18 -3.30
C ASP A 96 1.22 -15.75 -3.94
N MET A 97 2.01 -14.87 -4.59
CA MET A 97 3.27 -15.27 -5.21
C MET A 97 4.43 -15.08 -4.24
N ALA A 98 5.23 -16.12 -4.04
CA ALA A 98 6.38 -16.08 -3.12
C ALA A 98 7.35 -14.91 -3.39
N ASP A 99 7.56 -14.59 -4.68
CA ASP A 99 8.42 -13.47 -5.11
C ASP A 99 7.84 -12.08 -4.79
N LEU A 100 6.55 -11.98 -4.44
CA LEU A 100 5.88 -10.73 -4.09
C LEU A 100 5.73 -10.50 -2.60
N LYS A 101 6.12 -11.44 -1.72
CA LYS A 101 5.97 -11.29 -0.26
C LYS A 101 6.55 -9.98 0.27
N GLN A 102 7.75 -9.62 -0.19
CA GLN A 102 8.36 -8.35 0.22
C GLN A 102 7.56 -7.14 -0.27
N LEU A 103 6.95 -7.23 -1.45
CA LEU A 103 6.14 -6.15 -2.01
C LEU A 103 4.81 -6.00 -1.24
N VAL A 104 4.24 -7.09 -0.71
CA VAL A 104 3.09 -7.06 0.21
C VAL A 104 3.45 -6.29 1.48
N GLU A 105 4.59 -6.61 2.10
CA GLU A 105 5.06 -5.93 3.31
C GLU A 105 5.34 -4.45 3.07
N ASP A 106 5.93 -4.11 1.93
CA ASP A 106 6.16 -2.72 1.54
C ASP A 106 4.85 -1.97 1.33
N ALA A 107 3.86 -2.57 0.66
CA ALA A 107 2.55 -1.97 0.44
C ALA A 107 1.82 -1.74 1.77
N SER A 108 1.86 -2.72 2.68
CA SER A 108 1.34 -2.62 4.05
C SER A 108 2.01 -1.47 4.82
N THR A 109 3.35 -1.41 4.79
CA THR A 109 4.13 -0.35 5.44
C THR A 109 3.80 1.02 4.89
N MET A 110 3.70 1.14 3.55
CA MET A 110 3.35 2.39 2.88
C MET A 110 1.94 2.84 3.27
N ARG A 111 0.96 1.93 3.23
CA ARG A 111 -0.42 2.21 3.64
C ARG A 111 -0.47 2.72 5.08
N GLY A 112 0.17 2.02 6.01
CA GLY A 112 0.20 2.44 7.42
C GLY A 112 0.87 3.80 7.64
N GLN A 113 1.95 4.11 6.91
CA GLN A 113 2.57 5.44 6.97
C GLN A 113 1.64 6.54 6.44
N LEU A 114 0.93 6.29 5.35
CA LEU A 114 -0.03 7.21 4.76
C LEU A 114 -1.29 7.39 5.62
N GLU A 115 -1.79 6.32 6.25
CA GLU A 115 -2.90 6.36 7.21
C GLU A 115 -2.54 7.21 8.43
N ASN A 116 -1.35 7.00 8.99
CA ASN A 116 -0.84 7.81 10.10
C ASN A 116 -0.69 9.29 9.70
N TRP A 117 -0.18 9.55 8.49
CA TRP A 117 -0.13 10.90 7.95
C TRP A 117 -1.55 11.49 7.83
N MET A 118 -2.50 10.74 7.28
CA MET A 118 -3.88 11.18 7.11
C MET A 118 -4.53 11.51 8.45
N MET A 119 -4.41 10.66 9.46
CA MET A 119 -4.93 10.93 10.81
C MET A 119 -4.36 12.22 11.40
N SER A 120 -3.10 12.55 11.14
CA SER A 120 -2.46 13.77 11.65
C SER A 120 -2.86 15.06 10.90
N ARG A 121 -3.28 14.97 9.63
CA ARG A 121 -3.52 16.15 8.75
C ARG A 121 -4.96 16.32 8.28
N CYS A 122 -5.80 15.29 8.43
CA CYS A 122 -7.17 15.26 7.94
C CYS A 122 -8.20 14.99 9.07
N PRO A 123 -8.25 15.83 10.12
CA PRO A 123 -9.22 15.63 11.19
C PRO A 123 -10.64 15.78 10.63
N GLY A 124 -11.42 14.70 10.64
CA GLY A 124 -12.80 14.65 10.14
C GLY A 124 -13.05 13.66 9.00
N ARG A 125 -12.00 13.12 8.35
CA ARG A 125 -12.14 11.96 7.47
C ARG A 125 -11.80 10.70 8.25
N GLN A 126 -12.77 10.16 8.99
CA GLN A 126 -12.69 8.75 9.36
C GLN A 126 -12.80 7.92 8.08
N GLN A 127 -11.90 6.95 7.93
CA GLN A 127 -11.90 6.00 6.82
C GLN A 127 -13.31 5.40 6.71
N LYS A 128 -13.98 5.65 5.58
CA LYS A 128 -15.15 4.85 5.23
C LYS A 128 -14.61 3.42 5.12
N GLN A 129 -15.08 2.49 5.95
CA GLN A 129 -14.72 1.09 5.80
C GLN A 129 -14.98 0.71 4.35
N ILE A 130 -13.90 0.45 3.60
CA ILE A 130 -14.00 -0.03 2.24
C ILE A 130 -14.59 -1.43 2.39
N GLY A 131 -15.76 -1.64 1.80
CA GLY A 131 -16.43 -2.93 1.86
C GLY A 131 -15.51 -4.03 1.36
N GLU A 132 -15.17 -4.96 2.24
CA GLU A 132 -14.55 -6.24 1.89
C GLU A 132 -15.51 -6.95 0.92
N GLY A 133 -15.07 -7.24 -0.31
CA GLY A 133 -15.82 -8.13 -1.22
C GLY A 133 -16.07 -7.64 -2.65
N GLY A 134 -15.51 -6.51 -3.09
CA GLY A 134 -15.60 -6.10 -4.50
C GLY A 134 -14.45 -6.63 -5.37
N LEU A 135 -13.25 -6.68 -4.79
CA LEU A 135 -12.02 -6.96 -5.54
C LEU A 135 -11.84 -8.43 -5.87
N GLU A 136 -12.11 -9.32 -4.90
CA GLU A 136 -11.93 -10.76 -5.08
C GLU A 136 -12.90 -11.32 -6.14
N GLU A 137 -14.18 -10.93 -6.09
CA GLU A 137 -15.19 -11.26 -7.09
C GLU A 137 -14.83 -10.72 -8.49
N ALA A 138 -14.39 -9.46 -8.59
CA ALA A 138 -13.97 -8.87 -9.87
C ALA A 138 -12.74 -9.58 -10.47
N LEU A 139 -11.79 -9.97 -9.62
CA LEU A 139 -10.59 -10.70 -10.06
C LEU A 139 -10.93 -12.15 -10.43
N LYS A 140 -11.76 -12.85 -9.67
CA LYS A 140 -12.25 -14.20 -10.00
C LYS A 140 -12.95 -14.24 -11.36
N ASP A 141 -13.79 -13.26 -11.65
CA ASP A 141 -14.45 -13.14 -12.95
C ASP A 141 -13.45 -12.87 -14.08
N SER A 142 -12.42 -12.05 -13.85
CA SER A 142 -11.38 -11.79 -14.85
C SER A 142 -10.52 -13.02 -15.17
N VAL A 143 -10.10 -13.77 -14.15
CA VAL A 143 -9.32 -15.01 -14.30
C VAL A 143 -10.16 -16.08 -15.01
N ARG A 144 -11.43 -16.22 -14.64
CA ARG A 144 -12.37 -17.18 -15.25
C ARG A 144 -12.71 -16.85 -16.70
N LYS A 145 -12.89 -15.57 -17.03
CA LYS A 145 -13.32 -15.11 -18.36
C LYS A 145 -12.20 -15.13 -19.39
N PHE A 146 -10.96 -14.90 -18.97
CA PHE A 146 -9.84 -14.72 -19.89
C PHE A 146 -8.75 -15.79 -19.78
N GLY A 147 -8.72 -16.60 -18.70
CA GLY A 147 -7.68 -17.62 -18.51
C GLY A 147 -6.26 -17.03 -18.40
N LEU A 148 -6.16 -15.74 -18.05
CA LEU A 148 -4.90 -14.99 -18.02
C LEU A 148 -4.48 -14.60 -16.61
N SER A 149 -3.17 -14.45 -16.45
CA SER A 149 -2.57 -13.88 -15.24
C SER A 149 -2.77 -12.35 -15.25
N VAL A 150 -3.51 -11.85 -14.28
CA VAL A 150 -3.68 -10.40 -14.03
C VAL A 150 -2.40 -9.75 -13.50
N SER A 151 -1.45 -10.54 -13.00
CA SER A 151 -0.26 -10.09 -12.28
C SER A 151 0.63 -9.11 -13.06
N PRO A 152 1.00 -9.34 -14.34
CA PRO A 152 1.88 -8.42 -15.05
C PRO A 152 1.24 -7.05 -15.28
N VAL A 153 -0.04 -7.00 -15.64
CA VAL A 153 -0.77 -5.74 -15.85
C VAL A 153 -0.91 -4.99 -14.54
N ALA A 154 -1.27 -5.68 -13.47
CA ALA A 154 -1.44 -5.06 -12.16
C ALA A 154 -0.12 -4.54 -11.57
N LEU A 155 0.98 -5.31 -11.71
CA LEU A 155 2.31 -4.87 -11.28
C LEU A 155 2.81 -3.69 -12.14
N ASN A 156 2.58 -3.68 -13.45
CA ASN A 156 2.93 -2.52 -14.28
C ASN A 156 2.14 -1.27 -13.87
N ARG A 157 0.85 -1.42 -13.54
CA ARG A 157 0.01 -0.31 -13.06
C ARG A 157 0.47 0.21 -11.70
N LEU A 158 0.77 -0.68 -10.75
CA LEU A 158 1.37 -0.32 -9.46
C LEU A 158 2.69 0.43 -9.66
N LYS A 159 3.59 -0.09 -10.51
CA LYS A 159 4.87 0.55 -10.80
C LYS A 159 4.68 1.98 -11.32
N GLY A 160 3.82 2.17 -12.31
CA GLY A 160 3.56 3.50 -12.88
C GLY A 160 2.94 4.48 -11.87
N TYR A 161 2.11 3.98 -10.96
CA TYR A 161 1.58 4.77 -9.85
C TYR A 161 2.69 5.21 -8.89
N LEU A 162 3.55 4.27 -8.48
CA LEU A 162 4.66 4.52 -7.55
C LEU A 162 5.73 5.45 -8.15
N ASP A 163 6.01 5.38 -9.45
CA ASP A 163 6.93 6.27 -10.16
C ASP A 163 6.51 7.75 -10.05
N ARG A 164 5.19 7.99 -9.99
CA ARG A 164 4.60 9.33 -9.97
C ARG A 164 4.30 9.84 -8.56
N LEU A 165 4.10 8.94 -7.61
CA LEU A 165 3.73 9.25 -6.24
C LEU A 165 4.67 10.26 -5.57
N PRO A 166 6.01 10.16 -5.66
CA PRO A 166 6.92 11.12 -5.03
C PRO A 166 6.67 12.57 -5.42
N LEU A 167 6.43 12.85 -6.70
CA LEU A 167 6.15 14.19 -7.20
C LEU A 167 4.80 14.70 -6.69
N ASN A 168 3.80 13.82 -6.61
CA ASN A 168 2.51 14.18 -6.04
C ASN A 168 2.61 14.51 -4.54
N LEU A 169 3.42 13.76 -3.78
CA LEU A 169 3.65 13.99 -2.36
C LEU A 169 4.35 15.33 -2.05
N ASP A 170 5.10 15.90 -3.01
CA ASP A 170 5.68 17.25 -2.90
C ASP A 170 4.63 18.35 -3.01
N GLN A 171 3.60 18.10 -3.82
CA GLN A 171 2.52 19.05 -4.07
C GLN A 171 1.42 18.95 -3.02
N LEU A 172 1.43 17.87 -2.23
CA LEU A 172 0.41 17.58 -1.23
C LEU A 172 0.56 18.50 -0.01
N ARG A 173 -0.25 19.56 0.00
CA ARG A 173 -0.28 20.57 1.08
C ARG A 173 -1.18 20.13 2.24
N TYR A 174 -2.36 19.61 1.92
CA TYR A 174 -3.38 19.05 2.84
C TYR A 174 -4.13 17.94 2.10
N CYS A 175 -5.11 17.29 2.73
CA CYS A 175 -6.12 16.52 1.98
C CYS A 175 -6.72 17.41 0.87
#